data_AF-A0A9E2F170-F1
#
_entry.id   AF-A0A9E2F170-F1
#
_cell.length_a   1.000
_cell.length_b   1.000
_cell.length_c   1.000
_cell.angle_alpha   90.00
_cell.angle_beta   90.00
_cell.angle_gamma   90.00
#
_symmetry.space_group_name_H-M   'P 1'
#
loop_
_entity.id
_entity.type
_entity.pdbx_description
1 polymer ?
#
loop_
_entity_poly.entity_id
_entity_poly.type
_entity_poly.pdbx_seq_one_letter_code
_entity_poly.pdbx_strand_id
1 'polypeptide(L)'
;MPDDDELSELAQKRVSNWLSRLAEYETQVKSSPPPAVEGVLRRVIGMTMEAEGCQAPVGGRCHVVPPDGSRYEAEVVGFAGEKLFLMPTGEMRGIVPNSRIIPIPRGDDASVGNSLLGRVIDGAGQPLDGLGPLQDCQRVPLAGKTINPLLRQPIREPLDVGIRAINSLLTVGRGQRVGLFAGSGVGKSRLLGMMTKFTSADVTVVGLIGERGREVKEFIEDVLGPEGMRRAVVVATPSDNPPLMRMHGAWLATCIAEHFRDQGKKVLLLMDSLTRF
;
A
#
# COMPACT_ATOMS: atom_id res chain seq x y z
N MET A 1 -44.01 -55.42 8.63
CA MET A 1 -42.55 -55.43 8.93
C MET A 1 -41.89 -54.93 7.67
N PRO A 2 -40.97 -53.95 7.72
CA PRO A 2 -40.25 -53.56 6.51
C PRO A 2 -39.47 -54.78 6.02
N ASP A 3 -39.51 -55.04 4.71
CA ASP A 3 -38.77 -56.14 4.08
C ASP A 3 -37.26 -55.94 4.30
N ASP A 4 -36.53 -57.02 4.58
CA ASP A 4 -35.08 -56.98 4.91
C ASP A 4 -34.24 -56.30 3.80
N ASP A 5 -34.71 -56.32 2.54
CA ASP A 5 -34.09 -55.64 1.41
C ASP A 5 -34.20 -54.10 1.49
N GLU A 6 -35.32 -53.56 1.97
CA GLU A 6 -35.51 -52.11 2.17
C GLU A 6 -34.61 -51.57 3.28
N LEU A 7 -34.42 -52.36 4.34
CA LEU A 7 -33.51 -52.02 5.44
C LEU A 7 -32.04 -52.07 4.99
N SER A 8 -31.68 -53.00 4.10
CA SER A 8 -30.34 -53.13 3.51
C SER A 8 -30.01 -51.95 2.59
N GLU A 9 -30.95 -51.52 1.75
CA GLU A 9 -30.78 -50.38 0.84
C GLU A 9 -30.64 -49.04 1.60
N LEU A 10 -31.45 -48.84 2.65
CA LEU A 10 -31.32 -47.68 3.54
C LEU A 10 -29.97 -47.65 4.28
N ALA A 11 -29.46 -48.81 4.69
CA ALA A 11 -28.14 -48.92 5.32
C ALA A 11 -27.02 -48.58 4.33
N GLN A 12 -27.06 -49.10 3.10
CA GLN A 12 -26.07 -48.79 2.05
C GLN A 12 -26.07 -47.30 1.69
N LYS A 13 -27.26 -46.69 1.58
CA LYS A 13 -27.40 -45.25 1.30
C LYS A 13 -26.85 -44.38 2.42
N ARG A 14 -27.02 -44.78 3.69
CA ARG A 14 -26.44 -44.09 4.85
C ARG A 14 -24.92 -44.19 4.86
N VAL A 15 -24.37 -45.38 4.62
CA VAL A 15 -22.90 -45.59 4.56
C VAL A 15 -22.27 -44.75 3.46
N SER A 16 -22.86 -44.73 2.26
CA SER A 16 -22.37 -43.91 1.15
C SER A 16 -22.37 -42.41 1.48
N ASN A 17 -23.43 -41.91 2.12
CA ASN A 17 -23.51 -40.51 2.55
C ASN A 17 -22.45 -40.17 3.61
N TRP A 18 -22.19 -41.08 4.56
CA TRP A 18 -21.17 -40.90 5.59
C TRP A 18 -19.76 -40.91 4.99
N LEU A 19 -19.48 -41.81 4.05
CA LEU A 19 -18.21 -41.86 3.34
C LEU A 19 -17.96 -40.59 2.52
N SER A 20 -18.99 -40.07 1.84
CA SER A 20 -18.90 -38.80 1.10
C SER A 20 -18.58 -37.63 2.03
N ARG A 21 -19.28 -37.51 3.16
CA ARG A 21 -19.02 -36.46 4.16
C ARG A 21 -17.64 -36.57 4.80
N LEU A 22 -17.20 -37.79 5.11
CA LEU A 22 -15.85 -38.04 5.64
C LEU A 22 -14.76 -37.67 4.62
N ALA A 23 -14.96 -37.96 3.33
CA ALA A 23 -14.03 -37.55 2.29
C ALA A 23 -13.98 -36.01 2.13
N GLU A 24 -15.11 -35.33 2.24
CA GLU A 24 -15.16 -33.85 2.28
C GLU A 24 -14.39 -33.29 3.48
N TYR A 25 -14.59 -33.84 4.68
CA TYR A 25 -13.86 -33.41 5.87
C TYR A 25 -12.37 -33.73 5.79
N GLU A 26 -11.98 -34.90 5.27
CA GLU A 26 -10.58 -35.26 5.07
C GLU A 26 -9.89 -34.30 4.10
N THR A 27 -10.59 -33.88 3.05
CA THR A 27 -10.11 -32.88 2.10
C THR A 27 -9.95 -31.52 2.79
N GLN A 28 -10.94 -31.09 3.58
CA GLN A 28 -10.90 -29.83 4.34
C GLN A 28 -9.76 -29.80 5.38
N VAL A 29 -9.53 -30.92 6.08
CA VAL A 29 -8.43 -31.05 7.05
C VAL A 29 -7.08 -31.01 6.35
N LYS A 30 -6.93 -31.71 5.21
CA LYS A 30 -5.71 -31.65 4.39
C LYS A 30 -5.43 -30.26 3.81
N SER A 31 -6.48 -29.48 3.54
CA SER A 31 -6.36 -28.09 3.07
C SER A 31 -6.32 -27.06 4.20
N SER A 32 -6.42 -27.47 5.47
CA SER A 32 -6.43 -26.51 6.58
C SER A 32 -5.06 -25.87 6.72
N PRO A 33 -4.99 -24.53 6.82
CA PRO A 33 -3.73 -23.86 7.05
C PRO A 33 -3.16 -24.31 8.40
N PRO A 34 -1.82 -24.40 8.52
CA PRO A 34 -1.18 -24.68 9.81
C PRO A 34 -1.60 -23.62 10.85
N PRO A 35 -1.62 -23.96 12.14
CA PRO A 35 -1.92 -22.99 13.19
C PRO A 35 -0.99 -21.78 13.06
N ALA A 36 -1.56 -20.58 13.12
CA ALA A 36 -0.79 -19.35 13.05
C ALA A 36 0.12 -19.27 14.28
N VAL A 37 1.43 -19.18 14.05
CA VAL A 37 2.41 -18.97 15.13
C VAL A 37 2.39 -17.50 15.50
N GLU A 38 1.99 -17.21 16.74
CA GLU A 38 1.90 -15.86 17.27
C GLU A 38 3.02 -15.58 18.24
N GLY A 39 3.54 -14.35 18.16
CA GLY A 39 4.54 -13.84 19.07
C GLY A 39 3.90 -13.04 20.20
N VAL A 40 4.77 -12.52 21.04
CA VAL A 40 4.42 -11.73 22.21
C VAL A 40 5.30 -10.49 22.21
N LEU A 41 4.67 -9.33 22.40
CA LEU A 41 5.36 -8.07 22.56
C LEU A 41 6.08 -8.03 23.90
N ARG A 42 7.41 -7.89 23.89
CA ARG A 42 8.23 -7.85 25.10
C ARG A 42 8.54 -6.44 25.55
N ARG A 43 8.83 -5.54 24.61
CA ARG A 43 9.35 -4.22 24.92
C ARG A 43 8.94 -3.20 23.87
N VAL A 44 8.70 -1.96 24.31
CA VAL A 44 8.48 -0.80 23.45
C VAL A 44 9.42 0.32 23.88
N ILE A 45 10.20 0.85 22.95
CA ILE A 45 11.07 2.01 23.16
C ILE A 45 10.80 3.00 22.02
N GLY A 46 10.13 4.11 22.34
CA GLY A 46 9.68 5.06 21.34
C GLY A 46 8.79 4.38 20.28
N MET A 47 9.22 4.44 19.02
CA MET A 47 8.51 3.81 17.89
C MET A 47 8.94 2.36 17.61
N THR A 48 9.96 1.85 18.32
CA THR A 48 10.48 0.49 18.11
C THR A 48 9.86 -0.46 19.13
N MET A 49 9.29 -1.53 18.62
CA MET A 49 8.70 -2.63 19.36
C MET A 49 9.57 -3.88 19.22
N GLU A 50 9.71 -4.64 20.28
CA GLU A 50 10.47 -5.90 20.31
C GLU A 50 9.50 -7.05 20.60
N ALA A 51 9.47 -8.02 19.71
CA ALA A 51 8.62 -9.20 19.80
C ALA A 51 9.45 -10.48 19.77
N GLU A 52 8.93 -11.53 20.40
CA GLU A 52 9.51 -12.88 20.43
C GLU A 52 8.42 -13.93 20.20
N GLY A 53 8.79 -15.12 19.75
CA GLY A 53 7.86 -16.26 19.64
C GLY A 53 7.15 -16.40 18.30
N CYS A 54 7.40 -15.50 17.34
CA CYS A 54 7.00 -15.67 15.95
C CYS A 54 8.15 -15.30 14.99
N GLN A 55 8.04 -15.77 13.75
CA GLN A 55 8.96 -15.42 12.67
C GLN A 55 8.20 -14.69 11.57
N ALA A 56 8.80 -13.61 11.08
CA ALA A 56 8.33 -12.86 9.92
C ALA A 56 9.53 -12.22 9.21
N PRO A 57 9.51 -12.13 7.87
CA PRO A 57 10.60 -11.50 7.12
C PRO A 57 10.63 -9.99 7.38
N VAL A 58 11.79 -9.37 7.15
CA VAL A 58 11.90 -7.89 7.08
C VAL A 58 10.99 -7.37 5.96
N GLY A 59 10.23 -6.31 6.23
CA GLY A 59 9.14 -5.83 5.38
C GLY A 59 7.81 -6.56 5.60
N GLY A 60 7.81 -7.65 6.38
CA GLY A 60 6.59 -8.38 6.73
C GLY A 60 5.71 -7.59 7.70
N ARG A 61 4.39 -7.66 7.50
CA ARG A 61 3.42 -7.00 8.37
C ARG A 61 2.95 -7.91 9.50
N CYS A 62 2.61 -7.29 10.62
CA CYS A 62 2.08 -7.95 11.81
C CYS A 62 0.94 -7.12 12.39
N HIS A 63 -0.05 -7.79 12.99
CA HIS A 63 -0.96 -7.15 13.91
C HIS A 63 -0.41 -7.21 15.33
N VAL A 64 -0.43 -6.08 16.03
CA VAL A 64 -0.25 -5.98 17.47
C VAL A 64 -1.64 -5.92 18.10
N VAL A 65 -1.95 -6.89 18.95
CA VAL A 65 -3.28 -7.07 19.55
C VAL A 65 -3.16 -6.99 21.08
N PRO A 66 -3.57 -5.87 21.72
CA PRO A 66 -3.62 -5.76 23.16
C PRO A 66 -4.77 -6.57 23.77
N PRO A 67 -4.83 -6.67 25.12
CA PRO A 67 -5.91 -7.38 25.82
C PRO A 67 -7.32 -6.86 25.53
N ASP A 68 -7.47 -5.59 25.12
CA ASP A 68 -8.74 -4.98 24.74
C ASP A 68 -9.26 -5.45 23.37
N GLY A 69 -8.46 -6.21 22.62
CA GLY A 69 -8.81 -6.76 21.32
C GLY A 69 -8.67 -5.79 20.15
N SER A 70 -8.24 -4.55 20.40
CA SER A 70 -7.88 -3.61 19.34
C SER A 70 -6.74 -4.17 18.46
N ARG A 71 -6.62 -3.70 17.22
CA ARG A 71 -5.61 -4.19 16.28
C ARG A 71 -4.83 -3.03 15.69
N TYR A 72 -3.52 -3.05 15.90
CA TYR A 72 -2.59 -2.10 15.33
C TYR A 72 -1.71 -2.79 14.30
N GLU A 73 -1.41 -2.13 13.20
CA GLU A 73 -0.49 -2.67 12.21
C GLU A 73 0.94 -2.20 12.45
N ALA A 74 1.87 -3.13 12.30
CA ALA A 74 3.29 -2.90 12.40
C ALA A 74 4.04 -3.68 11.32
N GLU A 75 5.26 -3.24 11.03
CA GLU A 75 6.15 -3.88 10.08
C GLU A 75 7.45 -4.31 10.75
N VAL A 76 7.95 -5.46 10.36
CA VAL A 76 9.26 -5.96 10.77
C VAL A 76 10.34 -5.14 10.07
N VAL A 77 11.07 -4.33 10.84
CA VAL A 77 12.19 -3.52 10.33
C VAL A 77 13.54 -4.20 10.51
N GLY A 78 13.59 -5.29 11.27
CA GLY A 78 14.80 -6.06 11.52
C GLY A 78 14.59 -7.18 12.52
N PHE A 79 15.65 -7.93 12.78
CA PHE A 79 15.68 -8.98 13.80
C PHE A 79 17.07 -9.12 14.40
N ALA A 80 17.16 -9.66 15.61
CA ALA A 80 18.41 -10.05 16.24
C ALA A 80 18.20 -11.32 17.08
N GLY A 81 18.80 -12.44 16.63
CA GLY A 81 18.51 -13.75 17.21
C GLY A 81 17.03 -14.09 17.09
N GLU A 82 16.40 -14.43 18.21
CA GLU A 82 14.96 -14.78 18.29
C GLU A 82 14.02 -13.56 18.38
N LYS A 83 14.57 -12.33 18.35
CA LYS A 83 13.80 -11.10 18.53
C LYS A 83 13.51 -10.45 17.19
N LEU A 84 12.26 -10.07 16.97
CA LEU A 84 11.82 -9.22 15.87
C LEU A 84 11.71 -7.77 16.35
N PHE A 85 12.22 -6.84 15.54
CA PHE A 85 12.02 -5.42 15.73
C PHE A 85 10.92 -4.93 14.79
N LEU A 86 9.89 -4.33 15.38
CA LEU A 86 8.68 -3.88 14.71
C LEU A 86 8.57 -2.36 14.82
N MET A 87 8.07 -1.71 13.77
CA MET A 87 7.65 -0.30 13.81
C MET A 87 6.19 -0.19 13.41
N PRO A 88 5.39 0.64 14.08
CA PRO A 88 4.00 0.82 13.69
C PRO A 88 3.87 1.60 12.39
N THR A 89 2.80 1.32 11.67
CA THR A 89 2.39 2.11 10.50
C THR A 89 1.42 3.25 10.86
N GLY A 90 0.85 3.24 12.07
CA GLY A 90 -0.08 4.26 12.56
C GLY A 90 0.05 4.56 14.05
N GLU A 91 -1.01 5.09 14.66
CA GLU A 91 -1.04 5.38 16.10
C GLU A 91 -1.06 4.09 16.93
N MET A 92 -0.30 4.10 18.03
CA MET A 92 -0.17 2.99 18.99
C MET A 92 -0.69 3.42 20.37
N ARG A 93 -2.01 3.42 20.57
CA ARG A 93 -2.60 3.69 21.90
C ARG A 93 -2.94 2.36 22.57
N GLY A 94 -2.79 2.27 23.89
CA GLY A 94 -3.21 1.06 24.63
C GLY A 94 -2.34 -0.18 24.45
N ILE A 95 -1.20 -0.09 23.76
CA ILE A 95 -0.25 -1.19 23.67
C ILE A 95 0.42 -1.43 25.03
N VAL A 96 0.39 -2.67 25.50
CA VAL A 96 0.95 -3.10 26.78
C VAL A 96 1.93 -4.27 26.60
N PRO A 97 2.82 -4.54 27.57
CA PRO A 97 3.63 -5.75 27.56
C PRO A 97 2.75 -7.00 27.45
N ASN A 98 3.24 -7.97 26.70
CA ASN A 98 2.58 -9.23 26.37
C ASN A 98 1.35 -9.13 25.43
N SER A 99 1.13 -7.99 24.77
CA SER A 99 0.24 -7.94 23.60
C SER A 99 0.64 -9.01 22.57
N ARG A 100 -0.34 -9.62 21.91
CA ARG A 100 -0.10 -10.66 20.89
C ARG A 100 0.42 -10.04 19.61
N ILE A 101 1.34 -10.73 18.94
CA ILE A 101 1.89 -10.36 17.64
C ILE A 101 1.48 -11.42 16.63
N ILE A 102 0.70 -11.03 15.64
CA ILE A 102 0.15 -11.97 14.66
C ILE A 102 0.70 -11.59 13.28
N PRO A 103 1.63 -12.37 12.71
CA PRO A 103 2.12 -12.15 11.35
C PRO A 103 0.97 -12.17 10.33
N ILE A 104 0.98 -11.22 9.39
CA ILE A 104 0.00 -11.12 8.31
C ILE A 104 0.62 -11.73 7.05
N PRO A 105 0.07 -12.85 6.52
CA PRO A 105 0.54 -13.41 5.26
C PRO A 105 0.30 -12.40 4.12
N ARG A 106 1.33 -12.15 3.28
CA ARG A 106 1.25 -11.22 2.13
C ARG A 106 0.77 -9.81 2.50
N GLY A 107 1.18 -9.32 3.67
CA GLY A 107 0.79 -7.99 4.15
C GLY A 107 1.50 -6.82 3.44
N ASP A 108 2.45 -7.10 2.56
CA ASP A 108 3.30 -6.13 1.84
C ASP A 108 2.74 -5.73 0.46
N ASP A 109 1.51 -6.13 0.13
CA ASP A 109 0.86 -5.79 -1.13
C ASP A 109 0.23 -4.37 -1.10
N ALA A 110 0.42 -3.63 -2.19
CA ALA A 110 -0.26 -2.41 -2.53
C ALA A 110 -1.53 -2.67 -3.36
N SER A 111 -2.58 -1.91 -3.10
CA SER A 111 -3.80 -1.86 -3.92
C SER A 111 -3.62 -0.88 -5.07
N VAL A 112 -3.67 -1.35 -6.31
CA VAL A 112 -3.54 -0.55 -7.54
C VAL A 112 -4.71 -0.77 -8.49
N GLY A 113 -5.05 0.24 -9.28
CA GLY A 113 -6.13 0.13 -10.27
C GLY A 113 -6.67 1.47 -10.73
N ASN A 114 -7.55 1.44 -11.73
CA ASN A 114 -8.21 2.65 -12.27
C ASN A 114 -9.14 3.32 -11.24
N SER A 115 -9.64 2.56 -10.25
CA SER A 115 -10.46 3.08 -9.16
C SER A 115 -9.75 4.08 -8.25
N LEU A 116 -8.42 4.19 -8.35
CA LEU A 116 -7.61 5.19 -7.66
C LEU A 116 -7.68 6.59 -8.31
N LEU A 117 -8.05 6.69 -9.58
CA LEU A 117 -8.14 7.98 -10.27
C LEU A 117 -9.20 8.86 -9.59
N GLY A 118 -8.83 10.09 -9.23
CA GLY A 118 -9.71 10.98 -8.49
C GLY A 118 -9.72 10.75 -6.97
N ARG A 119 -8.90 9.83 -6.45
CA ARG A 119 -8.88 9.48 -5.02
C ARG A 119 -7.68 10.04 -4.29
N VAL A 120 -7.89 10.34 -3.01
CA VAL A 120 -6.82 10.68 -2.05
C VAL A 120 -6.68 9.52 -1.07
N ILE A 121 -5.48 8.96 -0.95
CA ILE A 121 -5.18 7.80 -0.10
C ILE A 121 -3.97 8.07 0.78
N ASP A 122 -3.84 7.32 1.87
CA ASP A 122 -2.65 7.33 2.72
C ASP A 122 -1.56 6.34 2.24
N GLY A 123 -0.42 6.30 2.94
CA GLY A 123 0.68 5.37 2.65
C GLY A 123 0.36 3.88 2.86
N ALA A 124 -0.76 3.53 3.49
CA ALA A 124 -1.25 2.16 3.62
C ALA A 124 -2.33 1.84 2.57
N GLY A 125 -2.65 2.78 1.68
CA GLY A 125 -3.67 2.64 0.65
C GLY A 125 -5.11 2.84 1.16
N GLN A 126 -5.29 3.40 2.36
CA GLN A 126 -6.61 3.71 2.91
C GLN A 126 -7.10 5.07 2.37
N PRO A 127 -8.37 5.18 1.94
CA PRO A 127 -8.92 6.44 1.47
C PRO A 127 -8.99 7.53 2.56
N LEU A 128 -8.59 8.75 2.20
CA LEU A 128 -8.65 9.95 3.03
C LEU A 128 -9.75 10.94 2.60
N ASP A 129 -10.39 10.68 1.46
CA ASP A 129 -11.35 11.59 0.81
C ASP A 129 -12.80 11.43 1.26
N GLY A 130 -13.10 10.45 2.12
CA GLY A 130 -14.46 10.18 2.58
C GLY A 130 -15.40 9.60 1.51
N LEU A 131 -14.89 9.20 0.34
CA LEU A 131 -15.70 8.66 -0.77
C LEU A 131 -15.98 7.15 -0.66
N GLY A 132 -15.71 6.56 0.51
CA GLY A 132 -15.87 5.13 0.77
C GLY A 132 -14.67 4.29 0.28
N PRO A 133 -14.76 2.95 0.39
CA PRO A 133 -13.66 2.05 0.06
C PRO A 133 -13.31 2.04 -1.42
N LEU A 134 -12.07 1.68 -1.74
CA LEU A 134 -11.65 1.41 -3.11
C LEU A 134 -12.25 0.08 -3.58
N GLN A 135 -12.71 0.04 -4.84
CA GLN A 135 -13.27 -1.15 -5.47
C GLN A 135 -12.32 -1.64 -6.58
N ASP A 136 -12.41 -2.92 -6.93
CA ASP A 136 -11.71 -3.53 -8.07
C ASP A 136 -10.20 -3.26 -8.14
N CYS A 137 -9.54 -3.24 -6.98
CA CYS A 137 -8.09 -3.09 -6.91
C CYS A 137 -7.38 -4.43 -7.15
N GLN A 138 -6.34 -4.39 -7.97
CA GLN A 138 -5.36 -5.45 -8.05
C GLN A 138 -4.36 -5.32 -6.90
N ARG A 139 -3.92 -6.46 -6.35
CA ARG A 139 -2.80 -6.50 -5.41
C ARG A 139 -1.48 -6.73 -6.13
N VAL A 140 -0.51 -5.87 -5.85
CA VAL A 140 0.86 -5.98 -6.36
C VAL A 140 1.84 -5.72 -5.21
N PRO A 141 3.05 -6.30 -5.21
CA PRO A 141 4.03 -6.02 -4.16
C PRO A 141 4.34 -4.52 -4.06
N LEU A 142 4.30 -3.94 -2.85
CA LEU A 142 4.56 -2.50 -2.63
C LEU A 142 5.97 -2.09 -3.09
N ALA A 143 6.94 -2.98 -2.94
CA ALA A 143 8.30 -2.77 -3.42
C ALA A 143 8.42 -2.68 -4.96
N GLY A 144 7.34 -3.00 -5.69
CA GLY A 144 7.31 -3.02 -7.14
C GLY A 144 8.18 -4.13 -7.73
N LYS A 145 8.50 -4.01 -9.02
CA LYS A 145 9.43 -4.92 -9.72
C LYS A 145 10.59 -4.11 -10.29
N THR A 146 11.81 -4.53 -9.97
CA THR A 146 13.00 -3.87 -10.52
C THR A 146 13.09 -4.07 -12.04
N ILE A 147 13.09 -2.98 -12.79
CA ILE A 147 13.33 -3.01 -14.24
C ILE A 147 14.83 -3.03 -14.52
N ASN A 148 15.29 -4.04 -15.25
CA ASN A 148 16.64 -4.11 -15.79
C ASN A 148 16.94 -2.84 -16.63
N PRO A 149 17.95 -2.03 -16.26
CA PRO A 149 18.29 -0.81 -16.98
C PRO A 149 18.56 -1.01 -18.47
N LEU A 150 19.08 -2.18 -18.88
CA LEU A 150 19.38 -2.50 -20.28
C LEU A 150 18.12 -2.74 -21.13
N LEU A 151 16.98 -3.01 -20.50
CA LEU A 151 15.69 -3.14 -21.17
C LEU A 151 14.95 -1.81 -21.31
N ARG A 152 15.51 -0.71 -20.78
CA ARG A 152 14.86 0.61 -20.84
C ARG A 152 15.01 1.21 -22.24
N GLN A 153 13.94 1.81 -22.72
CA GLN A 153 13.99 2.58 -23.96
C GLN A 153 14.72 3.92 -23.72
N PRO A 154 15.60 4.35 -24.64
CA PRO A 154 16.18 5.69 -24.61
C PRO A 154 15.10 6.77 -24.66
N ILE A 155 15.34 7.90 -24.00
CA ILE A 155 14.44 9.05 -24.00
C ILE A 155 14.59 9.77 -25.35
N ARG A 156 13.58 9.67 -26.22
CA ARG A 156 13.58 10.31 -27.55
C ARG A 156 12.43 11.28 -27.79
N GLU A 157 11.40 11.21 -26.96
CA GLU A 157 10.20 12.01 -27.12
C GLU A 157 10.10 13.07 -26.02
N PRO A 158 9.81 14.35 -26.35
CA PRO A 158 9.57 15.37 -25.35
C PRO A 158 8.27 15.07 -24.59
N LEU A 159 8.24 15.44 -23.31
CA LEU A 159 7.05 15.47 -22.48
C LEU A 159 6.65 16.94 -22.29
N ASP A 160 5.49 17.31 -22.83
CA ASP A 160 4.93 18.63 -22.57
C ASP A 160 4.43 18.68 -21.11
N VAL A 161 5.06 19.53 -20.29
CA VAL A 161 4.69 19.75 -18.88
C VAL A 161 3.79 20.97 -18.69
N GLY A 162 3.40 21.66 -19.77
CA GLY A 162 2.51 22.82 -19.75
C GLY A 162 3.14 24.11 -19.22
N ILE A 163 4.46 24.12 -18.97
CA ILE A 163 5.19 25.28 -18.46
C ILE A 163 6.13 25.77 -19.56
N ARG A 164 5.80 26.93 -20.16
CA ARG A 164 6.55 27.47 -21.31
C ARG A 164 8.05 27.52 -21.06
N ALA A 165 8.48 28.05 -19.91
CA ALA A 165 9.90 28.17 -19.58
C ALA A 165 10.61 26.80 -19.52
N ILE A 166 9.94 25.77 -18.99
CA ILE A 166 10.50 24.41 -18.95
C ILE A 166 10.53 23.81 -20.35
N ASN A 167 9.40 23.84 -21.06
CA ASN A 167 9.31 23.27 -22.40
C ASN A 167 10.32 23.88 -23.39
N SER A 168 10.55 25.19 -23.30
CA SER A 168 11.40 25.92 -24.26
C SER A 168 12.89 25.95 -23.88
N LEU A 169 13.23 26.03 -22.60
CA LEU A 169 14.62 26.22 -22.15
C LEU A 169 15.22 24.96 -21.50
N LEU A 170 14.38 24.13 -20.88
CA LEU A 170 14.78 22.98 -20.06
C LEU A 170 13.93 21.77 -20.42
N THR A 171 13.81 21.48 -21.72
CA THR A 171 12.87 20.50 -22.26
C THR A 171 13.01 19.15 -21.53
N VAL A 172 11.89 18.64 -21.02
CA VAL A 172 11.83 17.35 -20.33
C VAL A 172 11.39 16.28 -21.32
N GLY A 173 11.98 15.10 -21.25
CA GLY A 173 11.62 13.94 -22.07
C GLY A 173 10.78 12.89 -21.33
N ARG A 174 10.03 12.07 -22.08
CA ARG A 174 9.25 10.96 -21.55
C ARG A 174 10.16 9.93 -20.88
N GLY A 175 9.94 9.67 -19.60
CA GLY A 175 10.77 8.77 -18.79
C GLY A 175 12.00 9.44 -18.15
N GLN A 176 12.17 10.75 -18.32
CA GLN A 176 13.20 11.51 -17.62
C GLN A 176 12.84 11.67 -16.14
N ARG A 177 13.87 11.60 -15.28
CA ARG A 177 13.76 11.92 -13.85
C ARG A 177 14.38 13.30 -13.63
N VAL A 178 13.62 14.21 -13.04
CA VAL A 178 14.00 15.62 -12.88
C VAL A 178 13.87 16.00 -11.40
N GLY A 179 14.89 16.68 -10.87
CA GLY A 179 14.85 17.27 -9.53
C GLY A 179 14.25 18.67 -9.57
N LEU A 180 13.32 18.97 -8.64
CA LEU A 180 12.82 20.31 -8.39
C LEU A 180 13.40 20.83 -7.07
N PHE A 181 14.41 21.69 -7.14
CA PHE A 181 15.02 22.30 -5.97
C PHE A 181 14.33 23.63 -5.68
N ALA A 182 13.66 23.71 -4.53
CA ALA A 182 12.89 24.89 -4.14
C ALA A 182 12.97 25.13 -2.63
N GLY A 183 13.06 26.41 -2.25
CA GLY A 183 12.86 26.84 -0.86
C GLY A 183 11.39 27.00 -0.51
N SER A 184 11.10 27.37 0.75
CA SER A 184 9.74 27.73 1.15
C SER A 184 9.28 29.02 0.45
N GLY A 185 8.03 29.07 0.03
CA GLY A 185 7.40 30.29 -0.51
C GLY A 185 7.80 30.70 -1.94
N VAL A 186 8.67 29.95 -2.62
CA VAL A 186 9.13 30.30 -3.99
C VAL A 186 8.18 29.86 -5.10
N GLY A 187 7.01 29.32 -4.76
CA GLY A 187 6.00 28.85 -5.73
C GLY A 187 6.09 27.37 -6.12
N LYS A 188 6.79 26.52 -5.35
CA LYS A 188 6.87 25.05 -5.55
C LYS A 188 5.49 24.44 -5.81
N SER A 189 4.55 24.63 -4.89
CA SER A 189 3.22 24.02 -4.95
C SER A 189 2.43 24.50 -6.17
N ARG A 190 2.49 25.79 -6.50
CA ARG A 190 1.86 26.32 -7.72
C ARG A 190 2.45 25.70 -8.98
N LEU A 191 3.78 25.54 -9.06
CA LEU A 191 4.43 24.89 -10.19
C LEU A 191 3.94 23.44 -10.36
N LEU A 192 3.92 22.66 -9.28
CA LEU A 192 3.42 21.27 -9.30
C LEU A 192 1.96 21.19 -9.71
N GLY A 193 1.12 22.12 -9.25
CA GLY A 193 -0.27 22.24 -9.68
C GLY A 193 -0.43 22.52 -11.16
N MET A 194 0.32 23.50 -11.68
CA MET A 194 0.33 23.81 -13.11
C MET A 194 0.80 22.62 -13.94
N MET A 195 1.86 21.93 -13.51
CA MET A 195 2.32 20.71 -14.19
C MET A 195 1.24 19.63 -14.19
N THR A 196 0.56 19.41 -13.06
CA THR A 196 -0.52 18.41 -12.98
C THR A 196 -1.72 18.77 -13.86
N LYS A 197 -2.04 20.06 -14.02
CA LYS A 197 -3.17 20.53 -14.85
C LYS A 197 -2.85 20.56 -16.34
N PHE A 198 -1.64 20.96 -16.71
CA PHE A 198 -1.30 21.26 -18.09
C PHE A 198 -0.36 20.25 -18.74
N THR A 199 0.12 19.23 -18.01
CA THR A 199 0.90 18.15 -18.62
C THR A 199 0.07 17.33 -19.63
N SER A 200 0.76 16.85 -20.66
CA SER A 200 0.24 15.91 -21.66
C SER A 200 0.23 14.44 -21.19
N ALA A 201 0.58 14.16 -19.92
CA ALA A 201 0.51 12.82 -19.35
C ALA A 201 -0.93 12.30 -19.24
N ASP A 202 -1.09 10.98 -19.42
CA ASP A 202 -2.39 10.30 -19.31
C ASP A 202 -2.86 10.22 -17.86
N VAL A 203 -1.92 10.02 -16.92
CA VAL A 203 -2.18 9.91 -15.48
C VAL A 203 -1.14 10.72 -14.72
N THR A 204 -1.56 11.43 -13.68
CA THR A 204 -0.64 12.05 -12.71
C THR A 204 -0.73 11.32 -11.37
N VAL A 205 0.41 11.03 -10.76
CA VAL A 205 0.47 10.49 -9.39
C VAL A 205 1.22 11.50 -8.54
N VAL A 206 0.61 11.95 -7.46
CA VAL A 206 1.19 12.97 -6.56
C VAL A 206 1.40 12.34 -5.19
N GLY A 207 2.66 12.16 -4.81
CA GLY A 207 3.05 11.79 -3.45
C GLY A 207 3.31 13.05 -2.62
N LEU A 208 2.49 13.32 -1.61
CA LEU A 208 2.65 14.40 -0.64
C LEU A 208 3.20 13.82 0.67
N ILE A 209 4.52 13.79 0.80
CA ILE A 209 5.26 13.07 1.84
C ILE A 209 5.83 14.05 2.87
N GLY A 210 5.32 13.94 4.09
CA GLY A 210 5.77 14.71 5.25
C GLY A 210 5.45 16.21 5.21
N GLU A 211 4.58 16.63 4.29
CA GLU A 211 4.04 17.99 4.28
C GLU A 211 3.01 18.17 5.42
N ARG A 212 2.67 19.41 5.78
CA ARG A 212 1.67 19.62 6.83
C ARG A 212 0.28 19.29 6.32
N GLY A 213 -0.60 18.72 7.16
CA GLY A 213 -1.95 18.35 6.75
C GLY A 213 -2.77 19.49 6.11
N ARG A 214 -2.60 20.74 6.60
CA ARG A 214 -3.23 21.92 5.98
C ARG A 214 -2.70 22.23 4.57
N GLU A 215 -1.41 22.02 4.34
CA GLU A 215 -0.75 22.27 3.05
C GLU A 215 -1.16 21.20 2.04
N VAL A 216 -1.34 19.95 2.50
CA VAL A 216 -1.94 18.86 1.71
C VAL A 216 -3.36 19.22 1.26
N LYS A 217 -4.21 19.69 2.19
CA LYS A 217 -5.58 20.09 1.89
C LYS A 217 -5.63 21.26 0.89
N GLU A 218 -4.87 22.32 1.14
CA GLU A 218 -4.74 23.48 0.24
C GLU A 218 -4.27 23.05 -1.15
N PHE A 219 -3.31 22.12 -1.23
CA PHE A 219 -2.85 21.62 -2.51
C PHE A 219 -3.96 20.91 -3.30
N ILE A 220 -4.76 20.07 -2.64
CA ILE A 220 -5.84 19.32 -3.30
C ILE A 220 -6.96 20.27 -3.75
N GLU A 221 -7.41 21.17 -2.87
CA GLU A 221 -8.57 22.04 -3.12
C GLU A 221 -8.23 23.20 -4.06
N ASP A 222 -7.16 23.96 -3.76
CA ASP A 222 -6.89 25.23 -4.43
C ASP A 222 -5.89 25.10 -5.59
N VAL A 223 -4.92 24.20 -5.46
CA VAL A 223 -3.84 24.06 -6.44
C VAL A 223 -4.20 23.06 -7.53
N LEU A 224 -4.65 21.86 -7.14
CA LEU A 224 -5.02 20.78 -8.06
C LEU A 224 -6.43 20.99 -8.62
N GLY A 225 -7.38 21.27 -7.73
CA GLY A 225 -8.79 21.46 -8.06
C GLY A 225 -9.46 20.22 -8.67
N PRO A 226 -10.78 20.29 -8.93
CA PRO A 226 -11.56 19.14 -9.39
C PRO A 226 -11.13 18.64 -10.77
N GLU A 227 -10.68 19.53 -11.67
CA GLU A 227 -10.21 19.15 -12.99
C GLU A 227 -8.92 18.31 -12.94
N GLY A 228 -7.92 18.78 -12.18
CA GLY A 228 -6.66 18.06 -12.01
C GLY A 228 -6.86 16.74 -11.30
N MET A 229 -7.76 16.71 -10.30
CA MET A 229 -8.05 15.52 -9.51
C MET A 229 -8.60 14.37 -10.37
N ARG A 230 -9.45 14.62 -11.38
CA ARG A 230 -10.06 13.57 -12.23
C ARG A 230 -9.06 12.60 -12.87
N ARG A 231 -7.84 13.06 -13.16
CA ARG A 231 -6.76 12.26 -13.76
C ARG A 231 -5.59 12.02 -12.82
N ALA A 232 -5.73 12.40 -11.55
CA ALA A 232 -4.69 12.30 -10.55
C ALA A 232 -5.02 11.25 -9.50
N VAL A 233 -3.97 10.60 -8.98
CA VAL A 233 -4.01 9.85 -7.72
C VAL A 233 -3.15 10.60 -6.73
N VAL A 234 -3.69 10.94 -5.57
CA VAL A 234 -2.93 11.64 -4.53
C VAL A 234 -2.66 10.68 -3.38
N VAL A 235 -1.38 10.43 -3.10
CA VAL A 235 -0.92 9.68 -1.93
C VAL A 235 -0.41 10.70 -0.92
N ALA A 236 -1.14 10.90 0.18
CA ALA A 236 -0.79 11.86 1.21
C ALA A 236 -0.34 11.15 2.48
N THR A 237 0.86 11.49 2.96
CA THR A 237 1.34 11.05 4.26
C THR A 237 1.91 12.24 5.02
N PRO A 238 1.06 12.96 5.77
CA PRO A 238 1.45 14.14 6.55
C PRO A 238 2.64 13.95 7.51
N SER A 239 3.20 15.07 7.96
CA SER A 239 4.36 15.10 8.86
C SER A 239 4.16 14.41 10.22
N ASP A 240 2.92 14.32 10.68
CA ASP A 240 2.50 13.71 11.94
C ASP A 240 2.41 12.18 11.86
N ASN A 241 2.43 11.60 10.66
CA ASN A 241 2.49 10.15 10.50
C ASN A 241 3.88 9.59 10.90
N PRO A 242 3.95 8.32 11.32
CA PRO A 242 5.21 7.62 11.58
C PRO A 242 6.18 7.66 10.38
N PRO A 243 7.51 7.64 10.60
CA PRO A 243 8.49 7.64 9.50
C PRO A 243 8.27 6.51 8.49
N LEU A 244 7.95 5.31 8.98
CA LEU A 244 7.68 4.16 8.13
C LEU A 244 6.52 4.44 7.15
N MET A 245 5.45 5.07 7.64
CA MET A 245 4.30 5.42 6.81
C MET A 245 4.68 6.42 5.71
N ARG A 246 5.60 7.36 5.97
CA ARG A 246 6.07 8.32 4.96
C ARG A 246 6.86 7.63 3.85
N MET A 247 7.72 6.67 4.21
CA MET A 247 8.42 5.82 3.23
C MET A 247 7.42 5.04 2.39
N HIS A 248 6.38 4.47 3.03
CA HIS A 248 5.32 3.76 2.32
C HIS A 248 4.55 4.64 1.37
N GLY A 249 4.22 5.88 1.74
CA GLY A 249 3.56 6.83 0.85
C GLY A 249 4.35 7.04 -0.45
N ALA A 250 5.67 7.16 -0.35
CA ALA A 250 6.52 7.31 -1.54
C ALA A 250 6.61 6.01 -2.37
N TRP A 251 6.74 4.85 -1.73
CA TRP A 251 6.73 3.56 -2.41
C TRP A 251 5.39 3.29 -3.10
N LEU A 252 4.29 3.58 -2.42
CA LEU A 252 2.94 3.41 -2.95
C LEU A 252 2.69 4.32 -4.15
N ALA A 253 3.05 5.60 -4.06
CA ALA A 253 2.96 6.52 -5.19
C ALA A 253 3.79 6.02 -6.39
N THR A 254 4.98 5.50 -6.13
CA THR A 254 5.82 4.89 -7.18
C THR A 254 5.14 3.66 -7.78
N CYS A 255 4.68 2.73 -6.95
CA CYS A 255 4.00 1.50 -7.35
C CYS A 255 2.75 1.76 -8.19
N ILE A 256 1.95 2.77 -7.83
CA ILE A 256 0.79 3.21 -8.62
C ILE A 256 1.24 3.73 -10.00
N ALA A 257 2.31 4.53 -10.04
CA ALA A 257 2.86 5.01 -11.30
C ALA A 257 3.41 3.87 -12.18
N GLU A 258 4.04 2.86 -11.57
CA GLU A 258 4.49 1.65 -12.27
C GLU A 258 3.33 0.86 -12.87
N HIS A 259 2.24 0.70 -12.11
CA HIS A 259 1.04 0.01 -12.58
C HIS A 259 0.47 0.65 -13.86
N PHE A 260 0.30 1.98 -13.88
CA PHE A 260 -0.18 2.67 -15.07
C PHE A 260 0.83 2.66 -16.23
N ARG A 261 2.13 2.77 -15.95
CA ARG A 261 3.19 2.62 -16.94
C ARG A 261 3.12 1.25 -17.63
N ASP A 262 2.91 0.19 -16.87
CA ASP A 262 2.86 -1.18 -17.40
C ASP A 262 1.60 -1.42 -18.25
N GLN A 263 0.56 -0.59 -18.10
CA GLN A 263 -0.60 -0.52 -19.01
C GLN A 263 -0.34 0.36 -20.25
N GLY A 264 0.90 0.82 -20.46
CA GLY A 264 1.28 1.68 -21.58
C GLY A 264 0.93 3.16 -21.41
N LYS A 265 0.49 3.60 -20.22
CA LYS A 265 0.15 5.00 -19.96
C LYS A 265 1.40 5.86 -19.77
N LYS A 266 1.32 7.12 -20.19
CA LYS A 266 2.27 8.18 -19.86
C LYS A 266 1.94 8.69 -18.46
N VAL A 267 2.83 8.46 -17.52
CA VAL A 267 2.61 8.86 -16.11
C VAL A 267 3.54 10.00 -15.74
N LEU A 268 2.98 11.05 -15.13
CA LEU A 268 3.74 12.06 -14.40
C LEU A 268 3.70 11.73 -12.91
N LEU A 269 4.84 11.30 -12.35
CA LEU A 269 4.98 11.11 -10.90
C LEU A 269 5.61 12.36 -10.27
N LEU A 270 4.87 13.01 -9.38
CA LEU A 270 5.33 14.14 -8.57
C LEU A 270 5.56 13.66 -7.15
N MET A 271 6.81 13.76 -6.65
CA MET A 271 7.17 13.36 -5.30
C MET A 271 7.54 14.59 -4.47
N ASP A 272 6.64 15.05 -3.61
CA ASP A 272 6.78 16.22 -2.77
C ASP A 272 6.75 15.85 -1.27
N SER A 273 7.87 15.62 -0.60
CA SER A 273 9.24 15.83 -1.06
C SER A 273 10.17 14.66 -0.76
N LEU A 274 11.17 14.46 -1.62
CA LEU A 274 12.25 13.49 -1.42
C LEU A 274 13.13 13.79 -0.20
N THR A 275 13.13 15.02 0.31
CA THR A 275 13.88 15.37 1.54
C THR A 275 13.25 14.80 2.81
N ARG A 276 11.99 14.33 2.72
CA ARG A 276 11.22 13.76 3.83
C ARG A 276 10.95 12.25 3.66
N PHE A 277 11.42 11.68 2.56
CA PHE A 277 11.49 10.24 2.32
C PHE A 277 12.55 9.59 3.22
#